data_AF-Q8LCI3-F1
#
_entry.id   AF-Q8LCI3-F1
#
_cell.length_a   1.000
_cell.length_b   1.000
_cell.length_c   1.000
_cell.angle_alpha   90.00
_cell.angle_beta   90.00
_cell.angle_gamma   90.00
#
_symmetry.space_group_name_H-M   'P 1'
#
loop_
_entity.id
_entity.type
_entity.pdbx_description
1 polymer ?
#
loop_
_entity_poly.entity_id
_entity_poly.type
_entity_poly.pdbx_seq_one_letter_code
_entity_poly.pdbx_strand_id
1 'polypeptide(L)'
;SGVFHHLSHEILPLLQTCLPPGKLPELTPPLCSALSLLCLAEGQAVTTEKAEESGKSASLLSKLHFGIFQFLSEAYALLSSRLTGEYKDLSTRFLEYVTTMGALHELKSQKYLAELLESEDRVGDAVGVLRRALAAAKKSTPSKDDKWIAIFKKEREDVAKNMAKYEKLNDSMMLQKIPIDREIPFPKGEKIVNLIPYTPTRVVRELRFKS
;
A
#
# COMPACT_ATOMS: atom_id res chain seq x y z
N SER A 1 1.42 14.94 -1.19
CA SER A 1 0.19 14.68 -0.43
C SER A 1 -0.64 15.94 -0.21
N GLY A 2 -0.20 16.91 0.62
CA GLY A 2 -0.93 18.16 0.93
C GLY A 2 -1.57 18.89 -0.26
N VAL A 3 -0.80 19.12 -1.32
CA VAL A 3 -1.29 19.80 -2.54
C VAL A 3 -2.43 19.03 -3.21
N PHE A 4 -2.29 17.71 -3.39
CA PHE A 4 -3.34 16.88 -4.00
C PHE A 4 -4.58 16.79 -3.13
N HIS A 5 -4.42 16.74 -1.81
CA HIS A 5 -5.55 16.80 -0.89
C HIS A 5 -6.32 18.12 -1.03
N HIS A 6 -5.62 19.26 -1.05
CA HIS A 6 -6.20 20.58 -1.24
C HIS A 6 -6.92 20.70 -2.59
N LEU A 7 -6.30 20.21 -3.67
CA LEU A 7 -6.94 20.15 -4.99
C LEU A 7 -8.27 19.36 -4.94
N SER A 8 -8.24 18.18 -4.33
CA SER A 8 -9.39 17.28 -4.26
C SER A 8 -10.57 17.85 -3.46
N HIS A 9 -10.30 18.47 -2.31
CA HIS A 9 -11.35 18.84 -1.34
C HIS A 9 -11.76 20.31 -1.38
N GLU A 10 -10.88 21.20 -1.84
CA GLU A 10 -11.14 22.65 -1.79
C GLU A 10 -11.28 23.25 -3.18
N ILE A 11 -10.47 22.85 -4.16
CA ILE A 11 -10.44 23.52 -5.47
C ILE A 11 -11.38 22.87 -6.48
N LEU A 12 -11.23 21.56 -6.72
CA LEU A 12 -11.98 20.87 -7.77
C LEU A 12 -13.49 20.85 -7.57
N PRO A 13 -14.04 20.68 -6.34
CA PRO A 13 -15.48 20.77 -6.13
C PRO A 13 -16.05 22.13 -6.54
N LEU A 14 -15.30 23.23 -6.33
CA LEU A 14 -15.70 24.59 -6.73
C LEU A 14 -15.59 24.80 -8.25
N LEU A 15 -14.61 24.17 -8.89
CA LEU A 15 -14.42 24.29 -10.34
C LEU A 15 -15.41 23.43 -11.12
N GLN A 16 -15.89 22.33 -10.55
CA GLN A 16 -16.81 21.41 -11.23
C GLN A 16 -18.16 22.07 -11.57
N THR A 17 -18.60 23.07 -10.79
CA THR A 17 -19.79 23.88 -11.11
C THR A 17 -19.55 24.90 -12.22
N CYS A 18 -18.28 25.23 -12.51
CA CYS A 18 -17.87 26.29 -13.43
C CYS A 18 -17.31 25.76 -14.76
N LEU A 19 -16.97 24.47 -14.84
CA LEU A 19 -16.34 23.86 -15.99
C LEU A 19 -17.31 22.99 -16.78
N PRO A 20 -17.26 23.03 -18.13
CA PRO A 20 -17.97 22.06 -18.96
C PRO A 20 -17.52 20.62 -18.63
N PRO A 21 -18.44 19.63 -18.67
CA PRO A 21 -18.09 18.22 -18.51
C PRO A 21 -16.98 17.80 -19.47
N GLY A 22 -16.00 17.04 -18.97
CA GLY A 22 -14.94 16.44 -19.80
C GLY A 22 -13.75 17.36 -20.14
N LYS A 23 -13.68 18.58 -19.60
CA LYS A 23 -12.58 19.53 -19.90
C LYS A 23 -11.27 19.22 -19.16
N LEU A 24 -11.31 18.45 -18.07
CA LEU A 24 -10.15 18.05 -17.25
C LEU A 24 -10.26 16.58 -16.81
N PRO A 25 -10.19 15.61 -17.75
CA PRO A 25 -10.30 14.18 -17.42
C PRO A 25 -9.19 13.68 -16.48
N GLU A 26 -8.03 14.34 -16.49
CA GLU A 26 -6.85 14.04 -15.66
C GLU A 26 -6.88 14.69 -14.26
N LEU A 27 -7.87 15.52 -13.94
CA LEU A 27 -7.89 16.30 -12.71
C LEU A 27 -9.26 16.20 -12.02
N THR A 28 -9.52 15.03 -11.46
CA THR A 28 -10.75 14.75 -10.69
C THR A 28 -10.47 14.59 -9.20
N PRO A 29 -11.46 14.86 -8.33
CA PRO A 29 -11.28 14.67 -6.90
C PRO A 29 -10.82 13.24 -6.52
N PRO A 30 -11.41 12.14 -7.05
CA PRO A 30 -10.96 10.80 -6.70
C PRO A 30 -9.50 10.51 -7.09
N LEU A 31 -9.06 10.98 -8.26
CA LEU A 31 -7.68 10.83 -8.71
C LEU A 31 -6.72 11.63 -7.81
N CYS A 32 -7.06 12.87 -7.48
CA CYS A 32 -6.25 13.69 -6.56
C CYS A 32 -6.19 13.08 -5.16
N SER A 33 -7.30 12.56 -4.64
CA SER A 33 -7.30 11.83 -3.35
C SER A 33 -6.43 10.58 -3.40
N ALA A 34 -6.49 9.79 -4.49
CA ALA A 34 -5.63 8.62 -4.67
C ALA A 34 -4.14 9.01 -4.73
N LEU A 35 -3.78 10.07 -5.45
CA LEU A 35 -2.40 10.60 -5.49
C LEU A 35 -1.93 11.10 -4.11
N SER A 36 -2.83 11.71 -3.34
CA SER A 36 -2.53 12.13 -1.98
C SER A 36 -2.17 10.94 -1.08
N LEU A 37 -2.96 9.86 -1.16
CA LEU A 37 -2.75 8.61 -0.43
C LEU A 37 -1.47 7.89 -0.88
N LEU A 38 -1.18 7.87 -2.18
CA LEU A 38 0.08 7.33 -2.72
C LEU A 38 1.30 8.05 -2.15
N CYS A 39 1.30 9.38 -2.08
CA CYS A 39 2.39 10.12 -1.44
C CYS A 39 2.56 9.76 0.04
N LEU A 40 1.46 9.52 0.78
CA LEU A 40 1.52 9.11 2.18
C LEU A 40 2.09 7.69 2.31
N ALA A 41 1.66 6.77 1.44
CA ALA A 41 2.18 5.42 1.36
C ALA A 41 3.69 5.41 1.10
N GLU A 42 4.17 6.18 0.13
CA GLU A 42 5.60 6.32 -0.19
C GLU A 42 6.39 6.95 0.97
N GLY A 43 5.86 8.01 1.59
CA GLY A 43 6.49 8.60 2.78
C GLY A 43 6.63 7.61 3.94
N GLN A 44 5.61 6.77 4.15
CA GLN A 44 5.67 5.72 5.16
C GLN A 44 6.60 4.57 4.74
N ALA A 45 6.68 4.23 3.46
CA ALA A 45 7.61 3.23 2.94
C ALA A 45 9.06 3.58 3.24
N VAL A 46 9.47 4.84 2.99
CA VAL A 46 10.82 5.33 3.32
C VAL A 46 11.10 5.23 4.83
N THR A 47 10.11 5.57 5.66
CA THR A 47 10.25 5.48 7.12
C THR A 47 10.36 4.02 7.58
N THR A 48 9.61 3.12 6.94
CA THR A 48 9.60 1.69 7.24
C THR A 48 10.91 1.03 6.82
N GLU A 49 11.46 1.36 5.65
CA GLU A 49 12.77 0.88 5.17
C GLU A 49 13.88 1.24 6.17
N LYS A 50 13.91 2.49 6.65
CA LYS A 50 14.86 2.90 7.71
C LYS A 50 14.67 2.12 9.01
N ALA A 51 13.43 1.76 9.35
CA ALA A 51 13.14 0.94 10.52
C ALA A 51 13.63 -0.51 10.33
N GLU A 52 13.52 -1.07 9.12
CA GLU A 52 14.09 -2.38 8.76
C GLU A 52 15.61 -2.36 8.90
N GLU A 53 16.29 -1.36 8.32
CA GLU A 53 17.74 -1.18 8.39
C GLU A 53 18.24 -1.01 9.83
N SER A 54 17.47 -0.32 10.67
CA SER A 54 17.78 -0.11 12.09
C SER A 54 17.46 -1.31 12.99
N GLY A 55 17.04 -2.44 12.41
CA GLY A 55 16.75 -3.67 13.17
C GLY A 55 15.58 -3.53 14.15
N LYS A 56 14.54 -2.76 13.80
CA LYS A 56 13.34 -2.64 14.65
C LYS A 56 12.59 -3.96 14.76
N SER A 57 11.79 -4.11 15.82
CA SER A 57 11.05 -5.35 16.11
C SER A 57 10.11 -5.76 14.97
N ALA A 58 9.98 -7.07 14.74
CA ALA A 58 9.03 -7.63 13.76
C ALA A 58 7.58 -7.16 14.00
N SER A 59 7.15 -7.01 15.26
CA SER A 59 5.83 -6.45 15.60
C SER A 59 5.61 -5.05 15.00
N LEU A 60 6.59 -4.15 15.17
CA LEU A 60 6.52 -2.80 14.60
C LEU A 60 6.54 -2.85 13.07
N LEU A 61 7.47 -3.60 12.47
CA LEU A 61 7.61 -3.69 11.01
C LEU A 61 6.33 -4.25 10.36
N SER A 62 5.71 -5.25 10.99
CA SER A 62 4.42 -5.80 10.53
C SER A 62 3.34 -4.72 10.46
N LYS A 63 3.22 -3.89 11.51
CA LYS A 63 2.24 -2.80 11.58
C LYS A 63 2.50 -1.69 10.56
N LEU A 64 3.76 -1.30 10.40
CA LEU A 64 4.17 -0.25 9.47
C LEU A 64 3.92 -0.66 8.01
N HIS A 65 4.29 -1.88 7.63
CA HIS A 65 3.99 -2.41 6.30
C HIS A 65 2.48 -2.52 6.06
N PHE A 66 1.70 -2.94 7.05
CA PHE A 66 0.26 -3.01 6.88
C PHE A 66 -0.40 -1.63 6.74
N GLY A 67 0.12 -0.61 7.43
CA GLY A 67 -0.32 0.78 7.26
C GLY A 67 -0.10 1.30 5.83
N ILE A 68 1.02 0.92 5.19
CA ILE A 68 1.29 1.24 3.78
C ILE A 68 0.28 0.54 2.87
N PHE A 69 0.03 -0.75 3.09
CA PHE A 69 -1.00 -1.49 2.36
C PHE A 69 -2.38 -0.82 2.50
N GLN A 70 -2.76 -0.35 3.69
CA GLN A 70 -4.03 0.34 3.90
C GLN A 70 -4.14 1.63 3.08
N PHE A 71 -3.06 2.44 2.99
CA PHE A 71 -3.05 3.61 2.11
C PHE A 71 -3.22 3.22 0.63
N LEU A 72 -2.50 2.20 0.18
CA LEU A 72 -2.54 1.76 -1.23
C LEU A 72 -3.88 1.10 -1.59
N SER A 73 -4.48 0.36 -0.66
CA SER A 73 -5.80 -0.25 -0.82
C SER A 73 -6.89 0.82 -0.94
N GLU A 74 -6.82 1.87 -0.12
CA GLU A 74 -7.71 3.03 -0.19
C GLU A 74 -7.53 3.80 -1.52
N ALA A 75 -6.28 4.03 -1.93
CA ALA A 75 -5.98 4.65 -3.21
C ALA A 75 -6.52 3.81 -4.38
N TYR A 76 -6.33 2.48 -4.34
CA TYR A 76 -6.85 1.58 -5.35
C TYR A 76 -8.38 1.60 -5.43
N ALA A 77 -9.07 1.62 -4.29
CA ALA A 77 -10.53 1.71 -4.24
C ALA A 77 -11.06 2.95 -4.99
N LEU A 78 -10.43 4.11 -4.79
CA LEU A 78 -10.75 5.35 -5.51
C LEU A 78 -10.48 5.26 -7.02
N LEU A 79 -9.46 4.50 -7.43
CA LEU A 79 -9.10 4.32 -8.84
C LEU A 79 -9.88 3.19 -9.52
N SER A 80 -10.53 2.31 -8.75
CA SER A 80 -11.18 1.10 -9.25
C SER A 80 -12.45 1.36 -10.08
N SER A 81 -13.07 2.55 -9.96
CA SER A 81 -14.15 2.98 -10.87
C SER A 81 -13.67 3.15 -12.32
N ARG A 82 -12.35 3.06 -12.55
CA ARG A 82 -11.79 2.84 -13.88
C ARG A 82 -12.35 1.62 -14.59
N LEU A 83 -12.62 0.55 -13.84
CA LEU A 83 -13.18 -0.69 -14.38
C LEU A 83 -14.62 -0.49 -14.90
N THR A 84 -15.33 0.53 -14.41
CA THR A 84 -16.67 0.91 -14.86
C THR A 84 -16.66 2.00 -15.93
N GLY A 85 -15.48 2.39 -16.44
CA GLY A 85 -15.32 3.29 -17.57
C GLY A 85 -15.13 4.77 -17.22
N GLU A 86 -14.98 5.12 -15.95
CA GLU A 86 -14.42 6.43 -15.55
C GLU A 86 -12.90 6.41 -15.75
N TYR A 87 -12.22 7.55 -15.94
CA TYR A 87 -10.73 7.58 -16.02
C TYR A 87 -10.11 6.59 -17.03
N LYS A 88 -10.75 6.32 -18.18
CA LYS A 88 -10.27 5.34 -19.17
C LYS A 88 -8.84 5.61 -19.62
N ASP A 89 -8.47 6.89 -19.66
CA ASP A 89 -7.15 7.37 -20.03
C ASP A 89 -6.07 7.12 -18.95
N LEU A 90 -6.46 6.75 -17.72
CA LEU A 90 -5.51 6.37 -16.69
C LEU A 90 -4.73 5.14 -17.15
N SER A 91 -3.41 5.18 -16.99
CA SER A 91 -2.52 4.11 -17.40
C SER A 91 -2.83 2.80 -16.67
N THR A 92 -3.00 1.70 -17.42
CA THR A 92 -3.10 0.35 -16.84
C THR A 92 -1.88 0.02 -15.99
N ARG A 93 -0.69 0.44 -16.43
CA ARG A 93 0.58 0.24 -15.72
C ARG A 93 0.62 0.96 -14.38
N PHE A 94 -0.01 2.13 -14.29
CA PHE A 94 -0.13 2.84 -13.02
C PHE A 94 -1.01 2.05 -12.04
N LEU A 95 -2.14 1.52 -12.50
CA LEU A 95 -3.01 0.69 -11.66
C LEU A 95 -2.32 -0.61 -11.23
N GLU A 96 -1.58 -1.26 -12.14
CA GLU A 96 -0.74 -2.44 -11.83
C GLU A 96 0.33 -2.12 -10.78
N TYR A 97 0.97 -0.95 -10.87
CA TYR A 97 1.93 -0.51 -9.88
C TYR A 97 1.28 -0.38 -8.49
N VAL A 98 0.17 0.35 -8.37
CA VAL A 98 -0.54 0.55 -7.10
C VAL A 98 -0.95 -0.79 -6.47
N THR A 99 -1.54 -1.70 -7.25
CA THR A 99 -1.97 -3.01 -6.73
C THR A 99 -0.81 -3.90 -6.34
N THR A 100 0.27 -3.89 -7.11
CA THR A 100 1.45 -4.74 -6.83
C THR A 100 2.21 -4.24 -5.62
N MET A 101 2.37 -2.92 -5.47
CA MET A 101 2.94 -2.35 -4.25
C MET A 101 2.05 -2.65 -3.04
N GLY A 102 0.72 -2.58 -3.18
CA GLY A 102 -0.20 -3.01 -2.13
C GLY A 102 0.06 -4.45 -1.71
N ALA A 103 0.09 -5.38 -2.67
CA ALA A 103 0.35 -6.79 -2.40
C ALA A 103 1.75 -7.06 -1.80
N LEU A 104 2.78 -6.30 -2.23
CA LEU A 104 4.12 -6.37 -1.66
C LEU A 104 4.11 -5.99 -0.18
N HIS A 105 3.50 -4.86 0.17
CA HIS A 105 3.47 -4.39 1.56
C HIS A 105 2.57 -5.25 2.45
N GLU A 106 1.48 -5.81 1.92
CA GLU A 106 0.68 -6.81 2.64
C GLU A 106 1.50 -8.08 2.92
N LEU A 107 2.25 -8.58 1.94
CA LEU A 107 3.11 -9.74 2.07
C LEU A 107 4.23 -9.51 3.10
N LYS A 108 4.94 -8.37 3.02
CA LYS A 108 5.99 -7.99 4.00
C LYS A 108 5.40 -7.89 5.41
N SER A 109 4.22 -7.31 5.56
CA SER A 109 3.54 -7.23 6.86
C SER A 109 3.28 -8.62 7.47
N GLN A 110 2.77 -9.55 6.66
CA GLN A 110 2.49 -10.91 7.10
C GLN A 110 3.76 -11.72 7.36
N LYS A 111 4.84 -11.46 6.61
CA LYS A 111 6.17 -12.03 6.90
C LYS A 111 6.62 -11.68 8.31
N TYR A 112 6.63 -10.39 8.66
CA TYR A 112 7.03 -9.95 10.00
C TYR A 112 6.04 -10.40 11.10
N LEU A 113 4.75 -10.54 10.79
CA LEU A 113 3.81 -11.13 11.74
C LEU A 113 4.14 -12.60 12.02
N ALA A 114 4.49 -13.37 10.98
CA ALA A 114 4.90 -14.76 11.14
C ALA A 114 6.20 -14.89 11.94
N GLU A 115 7.16 -13.99 11.73
CA GLU A 115 8.39 -13.93 12.54
C GLU A 115 8.08 -13.65 14.03
N LEU A 116 7.17 -12.71 14.32
CA LEU A 116 6.71 -12.47 15.68
C LEU A 116 6.06 -13.72 16.29
N LEU A 117 5.12 -14.34 15.58
CA LEU A 117 4.42 -15.53 16.05
C LEU A 117 5.39 -16.70 16.31
N GLU A 118 6.37 -16.90 15.44
CA GLU A 118 7.39 -17.92 15.66
C GLU A 118 8.22 -17.64 16.91
N SER A 119 8.63 -16.39 17.15
CA SER A 119 9.33 -16.00 18.39
C SER A 119 8.48 -16.13 19.67
N GLU A 120 7.16 -16.22 19.52
CA GLU A 120 6.20 -16.50 20.60
C GLU A 120 5.90 -18.01 20.71
N ASP A 121 6.70 -18.87 20.06
CA ASP A 121 6.49 -20.31 19.95
C ASP A 121 5.15 -20.70 19.31
N ARG A 122 4.54 -19.82 18.50
CA ARG A 122 3.26 -20.05 17.79
C ARG A 122 3.49 -20.38 16.32
N VAL A 123 4.30 -21.41 16.07
CA VAL A 123 4.72 -21.81 14.72
C VAL A 123 3.55 -22.25 13.83
N GLY A 124 2.53 -22.93 14.38
CA GLY A 124 1.32 -23.30 13.64
C GLY A 124 0.59 -22.08 13.06
N ASP A 125 0.47 -21.01 13.85
CA ASP A 125 -0.11 -19.75 13.42
C ASP A 125 0.77 -19.05 12.38
N ALA A 126 2.08 -19.04 12.58
CA ALA A 126 3.04 -18.47 11.63
C ALA A 126 2.91 -19.10 10.23
N VAL A 127 2.82 -20.44 10.17
CA VAL A 127 2.57 -21.17 8.90
C VAL A 127 1.23 -20.76 8.29
N GLY A 128 0.16 -20.69 9.08
CA GLY A 128 -1.16 -20.25 8.62
C GLY A 128 -1.13 -18.85 7.99
N VAL A 129 -0.46 -17.90 8.65
CA VAL A 129 -0.26 -16.53 8.14
C VAL A 129 0.47 -16.55 6.79
N LEU A 130 1.60 -17.24 6.69
CA LEU A 130 2.39 -17.25 5.45
C LEU A 130 1.67 -17.93 4.28
N ARG A 131 0.94 -19.02 4.53
CA ARG A 131 0.10 -19.67 3.51
C ARG A 131 -0.95 -18.73 2.95
N ARG A 132 -1.67 -18.02 3.84
CA ARG A 132 -2.66 -17.01 3.45
C ARG A 132 -2.01 -15.86 2.66
N ALA A 133 -0.88 -15.35 3.13
CA ALA A 133 -0.14 -14.28 2.47
C ALA A 133 0.27 -14.66 1.03
N LEU A 134 0.87 -15.84 0.85
CA LEU A 134 1.32 -16.31 -0.46
C LEU A 134 0.15 -16.61 -1.40
N ALA A 135 -0.97 -17.13 -0.89
CA ALA A 135 -2.18 -17.34 -1.67
C ALA A 135 -2.77 -16.00 -2.18
N ALA A 136 -2.77 -14.96 -1.35
CA ALA A 136 -3.17 -13.62 -1.75
C ALA A 136 -2.21 -13.01 -2.78
N ALA A 137 -0.90 -13.08 -2.53
CA ALA A 137 0.14 -12.52 -3.39
C ALA A 137 0.18 -13.15 -4.80
N LYS A 138 -0.25 -14.41 -4.95
CA LYS A 138 -0.39 -15.08 -6.26
C LYS A 138 -1.39 -14.39 -7.19
N LYS A 139 -2.44 -13.76 -6.63
CA LYS A 139 -3.49 -13.09 -7.41
C LYS A 139 -3.00 -11.81 -8.09
N SER A 140 -1.95 -11.20 -7.56
CA SER A 140 -1.41 -9.90 -8.02
C SER A 140 -0.24 -10.05 -9.00
N THR A 141 -0.29 -11.04 -9.91
CA THR A 141 0.82 -11.28 -10.85
C THR A 141 0.77 -10.27 -12.01
N PRO A 142 1.77 -9.39 -12.18
CA PRO A 142 1.72 -8.32 -13.18
C PRO A 142 2.02 -8.84 -14.61
N SER A 143 1.58 -8.09 -15.62
CA SER A 143 1.56 -8.54 -17.03
C SER A 143 2.91 -8.48 -17.76
N LYS A 144 3.84 -7.63 -17.33
CA LYS A 144 5.15 -7.39 -17.99
C LYS A 144 6.25 -7.23 -16.97
N ASP A 145 7.46 -7.72 -17.20
CA ASP A 145 8.56 -7.56 -16.24
C ASP A 145 9.02 -6.10 -16.08
N ASP A 146 9.27 -5.70 -14.83
CA ASP A 146 9.77 -4.39 -14.40
C ASP A 146 10.55 -4.56 -13.08
N LYS A 147 11.33 -3.55 -12.69
CA LYS A 147 12.15 -3.56 -11.46
C LYS A 147 11.31 -3.81 -10.21
N TRP A 148 10.17 -3.13 -10.06
CA TRP A 148 9.28 -3.31 -8.90
C TRP A 148 8.62 -4.70 -8.87
N ILE A 149 8.46 -5.32 -10.04
CA ILE A 149 7.94 -6.69 -10.16
C ILE A 149 9.00 -7.70 -9.74
N ALA A 150 10.25 -7.49 -10.14
CA ALA A 150 11.37 -8.31 -9.69
C ALA A 150 11.52 -8.26 -8.17
N ILE A 151 11.36 -7.07 -7.56
CA ILE A 151 11.34 -6.91 -6.09
C ILE A 151 10.21 -7.74 -5.47
N PHE A 152 9.00 -7.64 -6.00
CA PHE A 152 7.86 -8.42 -5.49
C PHE A 152 8.03 -9.93 -5.66
N LYS A 153 8.54 -10.38 -6.81
CA LYS A 153 8.85 -11.80 -7.05
C LYS A 153 9.88 -12.32 -6.06
N LYS A 154 10.97 -11.58 -5.84
CA LYS A 154 12.00 -11.93 -4.86
C LYS A 154 11.42 -12.04 -3.45
N GLU A 155 10.62 -11.06 -3.02
CA GLU A 155 9.99 -11.10 -1.70
C GLU A 155 9.08 -12.33 -1.54
N ARG A 156 8.32 -12.70 -2.59
CA ARG A 156 7.51 -13.92 -2.59
C ARG A 156 8.34 -15.19 -2.44
N GLU A 157 9.48 -15.27 -3.10
CA GLU A 157 10.42 -16.40 -2.98
C GLU A 157 11.00 -16.49 -1.56
N ASP A 158 11.38 -15.36 -0.98
CA ASP A 158 11.94 -15.31 0.37
C ASP A 158 10.89 -15.69 1.43
N VAL A 159 9.65 -15.22 1.28
CA VAL A 159 8.53 -15.64 2.15
C VAL A 159 8.22 -17.13 1.99
N ALA A 160 8.29 -17.69 0.77
CA ALA A 160 8.10 -19.11 0.54
C ALA A 160 9.19 -19.97 1.22
N LYS A 161 10.45 -19.51 1.24
CA LYS A 161 11.53 -20.16 1.99
C LYS A 161 11.27 -20.13 3.50
N ASN A 162 10.83 -18.98 4.04
CA ASN A 162 10.47 -18.87 5.45
C ASN A 162 9.31 -19.80 5.83
N MET A 163 8.29 -19.88 4.98
CA MET A 163 7.17 -20.81 5.17
C MET A 163 7.65 -22.26 5.23
N ALA A 164 8.48 -22.69 4.28
CA ALA A 164 9.03 -24.05 4.26
C ALA A 164 9.87 -24.36 5.51
N LYS A 165 10.61 -23.38 6.04
CA LYS A 165 11.34 -23.50 7.32
C LYS A 165 10.38 -23.74 8.48
N TYR A 166 9.30 -22.95 8.58
CA TYR A 166 8.32 -23.07 9.66
C TYR A 166 7.47 -24.34 9.55
N GLU A 167 7.11 -24.78 8.34
CA GLU A 167 6.45 -26.06 8.12
C GLU A 167 7.32 -27.21 8.61
N LYS A 168 8.60 -27.23 8.22
CA LYS A 168 9.55 -28.26 8.68
C LYS A 168 9.69 -28.27 10.20
N LEU A 169 9.83 -27.10 10.82
CA LEU A 169 9.93 -26.97 12.28
C LEU A 169 8.66 -27.45 12.99
N ASN A 170 7.50 -27.13 12.43
CA ASN A 170 6.22 -27.55 12.98
C ASN A 170 6.02 -29.06 12.87
N ASP A 171 6.38 -29.65 11.73
CA ASP A 171 6.18 -31.08 11.48
C ASP A 171 7.15 -31.96 12.28
N SER A 172 8.34 -31.45 12.62
CA SER A 172 9.37 -32.24 13.31
C SER A 172 9.44 -32.03 14.81
N MET A 173 9.09 -30.83 15.31
CA MET A 173 9.32 -30.46 16.71
C MET A 173 8.07 -29.90 17.40
N MET A 174 7.42 -28.88 16.82
CA MET A 174 6.38 -28.14 17.54
C MET A 174 5.02 -28.86 17.52
N LEU A 175 4.72 -29.58 16.44
CA LEU A 175 3.50 -30.37 16.22
C LEU A 175 2.20 -29.59 16.47
N GLN A 176 2.20 -28.29 16.16
CA GLN A 176 1.05 -27.42 16.42
C GLN A 176 0.03 -27.53 15.30
N LYS A 177 -1.25 -27.46 15.67
CA LYS A 177 -2.34 -27.36 14.70
C LYS A 177 -2.20 -26.04 13.94
N ILE A 178 -2.27 -26.11 12.61
CA ILE A 178 -2.35 -24.93 11.76
C ILE A 178 -3.81 -24.42 11.78
N PRO A 179 -4.05 -23.15 12.13
CA PRO A 179 -5.40 -22.60 12.20
C PRO A 179 -6.10 -22.59 10.84
N ILE A 180 -7.43 -22.74 10.87
CA ILE A 180 -8.29 -22.57 9.68
C ILE A 180 -8.56 -21.07 9.44
N ASP A 181 -8.90 -20.68 8.21
CA ASP A 181 -8.91 -19.29 7.74
C ASP A 181 -9.41 -18.21 8.72
N ARG A 182 -10.51 -18.46 9.45
CA ARG A 182 -11.10 -17.47 10.39
C ARG A 182 -10.30 -17.28 11.69
N GLU A 183 -9.46 -18.26 12.03
CA GLU A 183 -8.63 -18.29 13.24
C GLU A 183 -7.22 -17.74 12.96
N ILE A 184 -6.84 -17.59 11.68
CA ILE A 184 -5.51 -17.13 11.28
C ILE A 184 -5.30 -15.69 11.77
N PRO A 185 -4.26 -15.40 12.57
CA PRO A 185 -3.94 -14.04 12.97
C PRO A 185 -3.78 -13.10 11.77
N PHE A 186 -4.23 -11.87 11.94
CA PHE A 186 -4.18 -10.86 10.90
C PHE A 186 -3.45 -9.60 11.39
N PRO A 187 -2.57 -8.98 10.57
CA PRO A 187 -1.85 -7.79 11.00
C PRO A 187 -2.79 -6.62 11.34
N LYS A 188 -2.38 -5.80 12.29
CA LYS A 188 -3.02 -4.50 12.57
C LYS A 188 -2.13 -3.41 11.98
N GLY A 189 -2.69 -2.51 11.18
CA GLY A 189 -1.92 -1.42 10.57
C GLY A 189 -1.74 -0.23 11.47
N GLU A 190 -0.59 0.43 11.32
CA GLU A 190 -0.30 1.72 11.93
C GLU A 190 0.07 2.72 10.82
N LYS A 191 -0.73 3.76 10.63
CA LYS A 191 -0.47 4.86 9.69
C LYS A 191 0.22 5.99 10.46
N ILE A 192 1.54 6.11 10.31
CA ILE A 192 2.35 7.08 11.10
C ILE A 192 2.64 8.38 10.34
N VAL A 193 2.53 8.35 9.02
CA VAL A 193 2.71 9.55 8.20
C VAL A 193 1.38 10.26 8.07
N ASN A 194 1.37 11.53 8.48
CA ASN A 194 0.20 12.39 8.44
C ASN A 194 0.26 13.35 7.26
N LEU A 195 -0.92 13.76 6.81
CA LEU A 195 -1.08 14.82 5.84
C LEU A 195 -0.53 16.14 6.41
N ILE A 196 0.42 16.75 5.70
CA ILE A 196 0.79 18.15 5.94
C ILE A 196 -0.14 19.02 5.09
N PRO A 197 -1.01 19.85 5.69
CA PRO A 197 -1.93 20.70 4.94
C PRO A 197 -1.17 21.65 4.01
N TYR A 198 -1.69 21.81 2.79
CA TYR A 198 -1.20 22.83 1.88
C TYR A 198 -2.04 24.09 2.03
N THR A 199 -1.39 25.23 2.23
CA THR A 199 -2.04 26.55 2.22
C THR A 199 -1.45 27.35 1.07
N PRO A 200 -2.25 27.77 0.07
CA PRO A 200 -1.76 28.60 -1.02
C PRO A 200 -1.16 29.91 -0.49
N THR A 201 0.11 30.16 -0.78
CA THR A 201 0.69 31.49 -0.57
C THR A 201 0.21 32.41 -1.68
N ARG A 202 -0.62 33.40 -1.34
CA ARG A 202 -1.11 34.40 -2.29
C ARG A 202 0.09 35.13 -2.92
N VAL A 203 0.38 34.85 -4.19
CA VAL A 203 1.33 35.67 -4.96
C VAL A 203 0.61 36.96 -5.31
N VAL A 204 0.79 38.01 -4.50
CA VAL A 204 0.37 39.36 -4.87
C VAL A 204 1.35 39.88 -5.91
N ARG A 205 1.04 39.71 -7.20
CA ARG A 205 1.70 40.50 -8.25
C ARG A 205 0.93 41.81 -8.40
N GLU A 206 1.58 42.93 -8.12
CA GLU A 206 1.09 44.24 -8.56
C GLU A 206 1.00 44.22 -10.09
N LEU A 207 -0.22 44.27 -10.62
CA LEU A 207 -0.44 44.53 -12.04
C LEU A 207 -0.07 45.99 -12.29
N ARG A 208 1.19 46.23 -12.65
CA ARG A 208 1.61 47.54 -13.16
C ARG A 208 1.05 47.71 -14.56
N PHE A 209 -0.09 48.37 -14.66
CA PHE A 209 -0.57 48.88 -15.93
C PHE A 209 0.39 49.99 -16.39
N LYS A 210 1.04 49.80 -17.53
CA LYS A 210 1.75 50.90 -18.20
C LYS A 210 0.69 51.83 -18.77
N SER A 211 0.64 53.07 -18.26
CA SER A 211 -0.05 54.21 -18.87
C SER A 211 0.60 54.61 -20.18
#